data_AF-A0A350M2R5-F1
#
_entry.id   AF-A0A350M2R5-F1
#
_cell.length_a   1.000
_cell.length_b   1.000
_cell.length_c   1.000
_cell.angle_alpha   90.00
_cell.angle_beta   90.00
_cell.angle_gamma   90.00
#
_symmetry.space_group_name_H-M   'P 1'
#
loop_
_entity.id
_entity.type
_entity.pdbx_description
1 polymer ?
#
loop_
_entity_poly.entity_id
_entity_poly.type
_entity_poly.pdbx_seq_one_letter_code
_entity_poly.pdbx_strand_id
1 'polypeptide(L)'
;MCRFVAYIGKPMLMDELIIKPKNSLINQSVQASEMEEPLNGDGFGIAWYNHDIHPEPGLFVSVRPAWNDVNLQYLAKKIKSNCFFAHVRAASTGWVSEVNCHPFHHENMTFMHNGQIGGFKHLKRQIQNELNEELFSWIKGQTDSEHFFALFLHFWGKQKREGTAYEMADVLNETISYLVKLSGQQKISEKQYINVVLTDGKR
;
A
#
# COMPACT_ATOMS: atom_id res chain seq x y z
N MET A 1 3.16 12.91 4.80
CA MET A 1 2.11 11.95 4.39
C MET A 1 2.21 11.77 2.88
N CYS A 2 2.00 10.56 2.39
CA CYS A 2 2.17 10.18 0.98
C CYS A 2 0.96 10.58 0.12
N ARG A 3 0.95 10.19 -1.15
CA ARG A 3 -0.24 10.21 -2.02
C ARG A 3 -0.38 8.90 -2.78
N PHE A 4 -1.62 8.48 -3.01
CA PHE A 4 -1.91 7.32 -3.83
C PHE A 4 -3.19 7.49 -4.64
N VAL A 5 -3.35 6.64 -5.64
CA VAL A 5 -4.59 6.44 -6.37
C VAL A 5 -4.81 4.95 -6.60
N ALA A 6 -6.07 4.55 -6.55
CA ALA A 6 -6.52 3.20 -6.91
C ALA A 6 -7.60 3.31 -7.98
N TYR A 7 -7.60 2.34 -8.89
CA TYR A 7 -8.58 2.23 -9.95
C TYR A 7 -9.19 0.85 -9.97
N ILE A 8 -10.51 0.79 -10.11
CA ILE A 8 -11.24 -0.41 -10.49
C ILE A 8 -12.36 -0.04 -11.46
N GLY A 9 -12.41 -0.68 -12.62
CA GLY A 9 -13.39 -0.31 -13.64
C GLY A 9 -13.14 -0.92 -15.02
N LYS A 10 -13.50 -0.17 -16.06
CA LYS A 10 -13.26 -0.60 -17.44
C LYS A 10 -11.76 -0.55 -17.73
N PRO A 11 -11.19 -1.53 -18.45
CA PRO A 11 -9.76 -1.51 -18.78
C PRO A 11 -9.30 -0.17 -19.39
N MET A 12 -8.37 0.52 -18.74
CA MET A 12 -7.78 1.78 -19.20
C MET A 12 -6.25 1.76 -19.08
N LEU A 13 -5.58 2.61 -19.84
CA LEU A 13 -4.15 2.83 -19.69
C LEU A 13 -3.89 3.55 -18.36
N MET A 14 -2.81 3.19 -17.68
CA MET A 14 -2.46 3.83 -16.41
C MET A 14 -2.19 5.32 -16.55
N ASP A 15 -1.58 5.75 -17.67
CA ASP A 15 -1.22 7.15 -17.90
C ASP A 15 -2.41 8.11 -17.88
N GLU A 16 -3.60 7.63 -18.24
CA GLU A 16 -4.87 8.36 -18.16
C GLU A 16 -5.24 8.79 -16.74
N LEU A 17 -4.73 8.11 -15.72
CA LEU A 17 -4.98 8.44 -14.31
C LEU A 17 -3.73 8.97 -13.60
N ILE A 18 -2.57 8.36 -13.82
CA ILE A 18 -1.38 8.66 -13.03
C ILE A 18 -0.51 9.77 -13.63
N ILE A 19 -0.64 10.09 -14.94
CA ILE A 19 0.21 11.10 -15.63
C ILE A 19 -0.60 12.26 -16.21
N LYS A 20 -1.57 11.98 -17.09
CA LYS A 20 -2.29 12.97 -17.91
C LYS A 20 -3.13 13.99 -17.13
N PRO A 21 -3.81 13.63 -16.02
CA PRO A 21 -4.64 14.58 -15.31
C PRO A 21 -3.84 15.80 -14.81
N LYS A 22 -4.48 16.98 -14.77
CA LYS A 22 -3.82 18.21 -14.27
C LYS A 22 -3.27 18.04 -12.85
N ASN A 23 -4.02 17.34 -12.00
CA ASN A 23 -3.62 16.99 -10.63
C ASN A 23 -3.25 15.50 -10.52
N SER A 24 -2.54 14.97 -11.52
CA SER A 24 -2.13 13.57 -11.57
C SER A 24 -1.24 13.17 -10.39
N LEU A 25 -1.09 11.86 -10.18
CA LEU A 25 -0.19 11.35 -9.14
C LEU A 25 1.26 11.80 -9.36
N ILE A 26 1.72 11.87 -10.62
CA ILE A 26 3.04 12.40 -10.95
C ILE A 26 3.16 13.87 -10.54
N ASN A 27 2.17 14.72 -10.82
CA ASN A 27 2.23 16.12 -10.39
C ASN A 27 2.21 16.25 -8.86
N GLN A 28 1.41 15.44 -8.19
CA GLN A 28 1.38 15.36 -6.72
C GLN A 28 2.70 14.85 -6.12
N SER A 29 3.54 14.15 -6.88
CA SER A 29 4.86 13.74 -6.38
C SER A 29 5.81 14.92 -6.17
N VAL A 30 5.62 16.02 -6.92
CA VAL A 30 6.42 17.25 -6.81
C VAL A 30 5.71 18.30 -5.96
N GLN A 31 4.41 18.50 -6.21
CA GLN A 31 3.63 19.58 -5.64
C GLN A 31 2.22 19.09 -5.29
N ALA A 32 2.13 18.24 -4.26
CA ALA A 32 0.83 17.87 -3.73
C ALA A 32 0.17 19.04 -2.98
N SER A 33 -1.12 19.22 -3.23
CA SER A 33 -1.97 20.14 -2.46
C SER A 33 -2.42 19.49 -1.15
N GLU A 34 -2.94 20.28 -0.21
CA GLU A 34 -3.52 19.78 1.05
C GLU A 34 -2.50 19.02 1.93
N MET A 35 -1.24 19.45 1.93
CA MET A 35 -0.19 19.01 2.84
C MET A 35 0.82 20.14 3.10
N GLU A 36 1.40 20.14 4.31
CA GLU A 36 2.42 21.13 4.70
C GLU A 36 3.70 20.96 3.88
N GLU A 37 4.19 19.72 3.77
CA GLU A 37 5.33 19.35 2.94
C GLU A 37 4.83 18.75 1.62
N PRO A 38 4.91 19.44 0.47
CA PRO A 38 4.26 19.04 -0.77
C PRO A 38 4.98 17.94 -1.57
N LEU A 39 6.23 17.65 -1.22
CA LEU A 39 7.10 16.75 -1.98
C LEU A 39 6.94 15.27 -1.55
N ASN A 40 6.81 14.37 -2.53
CA ASN A 40 6.84 12.92 -2.35
C ASN A 40 7.93 12.32 -3.26
N GLY A 41 9.19 12.53 -2.87
CA GLY A 41 10.36 12.20 -3.68
C GLY A 41 11.10 10.91 -3.31
N ASP A 42 10.64 10.19 -2.29
CA ASP A 42 11.36 9.05 -1.69
C ASP A 42 11.00 7.70 -2.33
N GLY A 43 10.45 7.75 -3.54
CA GLY A 43 10.09 6.60 -4.35
C GLY A 43 8.63 6.59 -4.81
N PHE A 44 8.32 5.58 -5.61
CA PHE A 44 6.97 5.28 -6.07
C PHE A 44 6.79 3.79 -6.25
N GLY A 45 5.53 3.39 -6.44
CA GLY A 45 5.20 2.08 -6.95
C GLY A 45 3.89 2.07 -7.70
N ILE A 46 3.77 1.14 -8.63
CA ILE A 46 2.53 0.78 -9.31
C ILE A 46 2.33 -0.73 -9.22
N ALA A 47 1.08 -1.15 -9.03
CA ALA A 47 0.67 -2.55 -9.10
C ALA A 47 -0.55 -2.68 -10.01
N TRP A 48 -0.63 -3.73 -10.82
CA TRP A 48 -1.75 -3.93 -11.73
C TRP A 48 -2.07 -5.38 -11.99
N TYR A 49 -3.35 -5.64 -12.23
CA TYR A 49 -3.82 -6.98 -12.51
C TYR A 49 -4.02 -7.20 -14.01
N ASN A 50 -3.62 -8.38 -14.46
CA ASN A 50 -4.04 -8.94 -15.74
C ASN A 50 -4.27 -10.45 -15.56
N HIS A 51 -5.48 -10.80 -15.14
CA HIS A 51 -5.87 -12.17 -14.80
C HIS A 51 -5.84 -13.13 -15.99
N ASP A 52 -5.81 -12.62 -17.24
CA ASP A 52 -5.63 -13.46 -18.42
C ASP A 52 -4.17 -13.93 -18.58
N ILE A 53 -3.22 -13.27 -17.89
CA ILE A 53 -1.79 -13.60 -17.92
C ILE A 53 -1.36 -14.29 -16.62
N HIS A 54 -1.70 -13.72 -15.47
CA HIS A 54 -1.28 -14.20 -14.16
C HIS A 54 -2.25 -13.75 -13.07
N PRO A 55 -2.51 -14.58 -12.02
CA PRO A 55 -3.40 -14.20 -10.93
C PRO A 55 -2.83 -13.12 -10.00
N GLU A 56 -1.50 -13.09 -9.83
CA GLU A 56 -0.82 -12.07 -9.02
C GLU A 56 -0.65 -10.75 -9.78
N PRO A 57 -0.60 -9.60 -9.09
CA PRO A 57 -0.36 -8.32 -9.73
C PRO A 57 1.05 -8.23 -10.32
N GLY A 58 1.18 -7.57 -11.47
CA GLY A 58 2.46 -7.00 -11.89
C GLY A 58 2.84 -5.85 -10.95
N LEU A 59 4.12 -5.74 -10.60
CA LEU A 59 4.64 -4.72 -9.69
C LEU A 59 5.82 -3.99 -10.33
N PHE A 60 5.84 -2.66 -10.21
CA PHE A 60 7.01 -1.84 -10.50
C PHE A 60 7.18 -0.80 -9.39
N VAL A 61 8.22 -0.96 -8.58
CA VAL A 61 8.60 -0.07 -7.48
C VAL A 61 9.98 0.50 -7.73
N SER A 62 10.23 1.71 -7.24
CA SER A 62 11.51 2.39 -7.38
C SER A 62 11.69 3.40 -6.25
N VAL A 63 12.93 3.63 -5.85
CA VAL A 63 13.30 4.73 -4.94
C VAL A 63 13.53 6.04 -5.68
N ARG A 64 13.51 6.03 -7.02
CA ARG A 64 13.63 7.25 -7.80
C ARG A 64 12.38 8.10 -7.67
N PRO A 65 12.51 9.43 -7.76
CA PRO A 65 11.35 10.29 -7.79
C PRO A 65 10.50 10.03 -9.03
N ALA A 66 9.18 9.90 -8.85
CA ALA A 66 8.26 9.51 -9.91
C ALA A 66 8.27 10.46 -11.12
N TRP A 67 8.41 11.76 -10.89
CA TRP A 67 8.43 12.78 -11.94
C TRP A 67 9.61 12.66 -12.89
N ASN A 68 10.71 12.02 -12.47
CA ASN A 68 11.93 11.88 -13.25
C ASN A 68 12.21 10.43 -13.68
N ASP A 69 11.27 9.51 -13.49
CA ASP A 69 11.43 8.11 -13.91
C ASP A 69 10.89 7.91 -15.34
N VAL A 70 11.80 7.85 -16.29
CA VAL A 70 11.49 7.66 -17.72
C VAL A 70 10.84 6.31 -17.98
N ASN A 71 11.21 5.26 -17.24
CA ASN A 71 10.63 3.92 -17.42
C ASN A 71 9.17 3.91 -16.99
N LEU A 72 8.82 4.56 -15.87
CA LEU A 72 7.44 4.74 -15.44
C LEU A 72 6.60 5.42 -16.54
N GLN A 73 7.13 6.48 -17.17
CA GLN A 73 6.43 7.19 -18.24
C GLN A 73 6.18 6.32 -19.48
N TYR A 74 7.14 5.45 -19.85
CA TYR A 74 6.96 4.53 -20.97
C TYR A 74 5.99 3.40 -20.64
N LEU A 75 6.13 2.79 -19.45
CA LEU A 75 5.29 1.68 -19.01
C LEU A 75 3.82 2.09 -18.84
N ALA A 76 3.56 3.23 -18.21
CA ALA A 76 2.19 3.71 -17.95
C ALA A 76 1.38 3.93 -19.24
N LYS A 77 2.05 4.21 -20.36
CA LYS A 77 1.42 4.39 -21.69
C LYS A 77 1.10 3.07 -22.40
N LYS A 78 1.53 1.93 -21.85
CA LYS A 78 1.40 0.59 -22.45
C LYS A 78 0.69 -0.40 -21.56
N ILE A 79 0.75 -0.21 -20.24
CA ILE A 79 0.04 -1.06 -19.28
C ILE A 79 -1.43 -0.64 -19.25
N LYS A 80 -2.29 -1.53 -19.75
CA LYS A 80 -3.74 -1.42 -19.68
C LYS A 80 -4.27 -2.38 -18.62
N SER A 81 -5.07 -1.89 -17.69
CA SER A 81 -5.64 -2.70 -16.62
C SER A 81 -7.05 -2.25 -16.22
N ASN A 82 -7.87 -3.18 -15.75
CA ASN A 82 -9.15 -2.93 -15.09
C ASN A 82 -9.01 -2.67 -13.58
N CYS A 83 -7.89 -3.06 -12.97
CA CYS A 83 -7.59 -2.85 -11.56
C CYS A 83 -6.10 -2.53 -11.36
N PHE A 84 -5.79 -1.36 -10.83
CA PHE A 84 -4.41 -0.97 -10.54
C PHE A 84 -4.30 0.05 -9.42
N PHE A 85 -3.16 0.02 -8.75
CA PHE A 85 -2.74 0.92 -7.69
C PHE A 85 -1.51 1.71 -8.13
N ALA A 86 -1.40 2.94 -7.63
CA ALA A 86 -0.20 3.74 -7.78
C ALA A 86 0.02 4.61 -6.54
N HIS A 87 1.27 4.67 -6.06
CA HIS A 87 1.64 5.34 -4.82
C HIS A 87 2.94 6.13 -5.01
N VAL A 88 3.02 7.34 -4.44
CA VAL A 88 4.25 8.14 -4.36
C VAL A 88 4.58 8.39 -2.89
N ARG A 89 5.85 8.19 -2.53
CA ARG A 89 6.29 8.05 -1.15
C ARG A 89 6.96 9.33 -0.64
N ALA A 90 6.59 9.72 0.57
CA ALA A 90 7.33 10.63 1.44
C ALA A 90 7.72 9.82 2.69
N ALA A 91 8.99 9.44 2.82
CA ALA A 91 9.45 8.47 3.78
C ALA A 91 9.43 9.05 5.21
N SER A 92 8.43 8.66 6.01
CA SER A 92 8.38 8.95 7.46
C SER A 92 9.01 7.84 8.31
N THR A 93 8.92 6.59 7.85
CA THR A 93 9.42 5.40 8.54
C THR A 93 10.20 4.51 7.58
N GLY A 94 11.28 3.92 8.06
CA GLY A 94 12.17 3.07 7.29
C GLY A 94 13.04 3.85 6.30
N TRP A 95 14.10 3.20 5.81
CA TRP A 95 15.01 3.81 4.85
C TRP A 95 14.35 4.00 3.48
N VAL A 96 14.95 4.85 2.64
CA VAL A 96 14.64 4.93 1.22
C VAL A 96 15.14 3.64 0.56
N SER A 97 14.24 2.68 0.36
CA SER A 97 14.52 1.38 -0.25
C SER A 97 13.26 0.85 -0.92
N GLU A 98 13.41 0.03 -1.96
CA GLU A 98 12.29 -0.50 -2.74
C GLU A 98 11.35 -1.36 -1.89
N VAL A 99 11.90 -2.14 -0.93
CA VAL A 99 11.11 -2.97 0.00
C VAL A 99 10.24 -2.14 0.97
N ASN A 100 10.45 -0.83 1.05
CA ASN A 100 9.62 0.08 1.85
C ASN A 100 8.65 0.90 1.00
N CYS A 101 8.63 0.69 -0.32
CA CYS A 101 7.74 1.40 -1.23
C CYS A 101 6.44 0.62 -1.43
N HIS A 102 5.31 1.28 -1.18
CA HIS A 102 4.00 0.78 -1.62
C HIS A 102 3.91 0.74 -3.16
N PRO A 103 3.01 -0.08 -3.73
CA PRO A 103 2.14 -1.04 -3.07
C PRO A 103 2.88 -2.29 -2.55
N PHE A 104 2.40 -2.85 -1.44
CA PHE A 104 2.82 -4.18 -0.98
C PHE A 104 1.91 -5.25 -1.58
N HIS A 105 2.42 -6.45 -1.83
CA HIS A 105 1.61 -7.58 -2.28
C HIS A 105 2.03 -8.90 -1.60
N HIS A 106 1.05 -9.79 -1.43
CA HIS A 106 1.24 -11.17 -1.04
C HIS A 106 0.25 -12.01 -1.85
N GLU A 107 0.77 -12.93 -2.65
CA GLU A 107 -0.02 -13.65 -3.67
C GLU A 107 -0.84 -12.63 -4.50
N ASN A 108 -2.16 -12.80 -4.58
CA ASN A 108 -3.04 -11.91 -5.32
C ASN A 108 -3.50 -10.67 -4.55
N MET A 109 -3.19 -10.53 -3.26
CA MET A 109 -3.62 -9.39 -2.44
C MET A 109 -2.63 -8.23 -2.57
N THR A 110 -3.13 -7.03 -2.90
CA THR A 110 -2.33 -5.79 -2.95
C THR A 110 -2.84 -4.78 -1.93
N PHE A 111 -1.92 -4.05 -1.29
CA PHE A 111 -2.21 -3.08 -0.23
C PHE A 111 -1.41 -1.77 -0.37
N MET A 112 -2.07 -0.65 -0.10
CA MET A 112 -1.47 0.68 0.07
C MET A 112 -1.92 1.31 1.38
N HIS A 113 -1.02 2.04 2.04
CA HIS A 113 -1.30 2.76 3.27
C HIS A 113 -0.66 4.15 3.27
N ASN A 114 -1.48 5.17 3.46
CA ASN A 114 -1.04 6.54 3.68
C ASN A 114 -1.36 6.99 5.09
N GLY A 115 -0.34 7.05 5.92
CA GLY A 115 -0.45 7.45 7.30
C GLY A 115 0.68 6.87 8.14
N GLN A 116 0.39 6.63 9.40
CA GLN A 116 1.36 6.14 10.36
C GLN A 116 0.65 5.37 11.49
N ILE A 117 1.22 4.24 11.89
CA ILE A 117 0.84 3.56 13.12
C ILE A 117 1.56 4.24 14.29
N GLY A 118 0.78 4.91 15.14
CA GLY A 118 1.27 5.59 16.34
C GLY A 118 1.98 4.61 17.27
N GLY A 119 3.19 4.96 17.71
CA GLY A 119 4.01 4.15 18.60
C GLY A 119 4.48 2.83 17.99
N PHE A 120 4.54 2.71 16.65
CA PHE A 120 4.87 1.46 15.96
C PHE A 120 6.14 0.76 16.48
N LYS A 121 7.19 1.52 16.85
CA LYS A 121 8.42 0.93 17.44
C LYS A 121 8.15 0.06 18.67
N HIS A 122 7.15 0.42 19.48
CA HIS A 122 6.74 -0.30 20.68
C HIS A 122 5.72 -1.42 20.39
N LEU A 123 5.05 -1.37 19.24
CA LEU A 123 4.05 -2.36 18.81
C LEU A 123 4.65 -3.44 17.92
N LYS A 124 5.75 -3.14 17.22
CA LYS A 124 6.35 -3.98 16.18
C LYS A 124 6.55 -5.43 16.63
N ARG A 125 7.11 -5.63 17.83
CA ARG A 125 7.38 -6.98 18.37
C ARG A 125 6.08 -7.76 18.61
N GLN A 126 5.06 -7.11 19.17
CA GLN A 126 3.77 -7.72 19.47
C GLN A 126 3.03 -8.08 18.18
N ILE A 127 3.08 -7.19 17.17
CA ILE A 127 2.55 -7.47 15.84
C ILE A 127 3.25 -8.69 15.25
N GLN A 128 4.59 -8.71 15.23
CA GLN A 128 5.37 -9.82 14.69
C GLN A 128 5.10 -11.15 15.41
N ASN A 129 4.88 -11.12 16.72
CA ASN A 129 4.57 -12.32 17.52
C ASN A 129 3.17 -12.90 17.24
N GLU A 130 2.23 -12.10 16.72
CA GLU A 130 0.90 -12.59 16.33
C GLU A 130 0.94 -13.31 14.98
N LEU A 131 1.88 -12.96 14.10
CA LEU A 131 1.95 -13.48 12.74
C LEU A 131 2.24 -14.99 12.73
N ASN A 132 1.75 -15.66 11.69
CA ASN A 132 2.20 -17.01 11.37
C ASN A 132 3.63 -16.96 10.77
N GLU A 133 4.28 -18.12 10.68
CA GLU A 133 5.68 -18.21 10.23
C GLU A 133 5.89 -17.67 8.81
N GLU A 134 4.94 -17.95 7.91
CA GLU A 134 4.97 -17.49 6.53
C GLU A 134 4.98 -15.96 6.44
N LEU A 135 4.02 -15.29 7.08
CA LEU A 135 3.88 -13.84 7.02
C LEU A 135 4.97 -13.12 7.82
N PHE A 136 5.46 -13.72 8.90
CA PHE A 136 6.64 -13.23 9.59
C PHE A 136 7.86 -13.23 8.67
N SER A 137 8.03 -14.29 7.87
CA SER A 137 9.13 -14.43 6.91
C SER A 137 8.95 -13.60 5.65
N TRP A 138 7.70 -13.29 5.27
CA TRP A 138 7.36 -12.46 4.12
C TRP A 138 7.82 -11.02 4.29
N ILE A 139 7.73 -10.44 5.50
CA ILE A 139 8.17 -9.07 5.80
C ILE A 139 9.67 -8.91 5.46
N LYS A 140 9.99 -7.95 4.59
CA LYS A 140 11.38 -7.61 4.19
C LYS A 140 11.80 -6.21 4.58
N GLY A 141 10.85 -5.28 4.62
CA GLY A 141 11.08 -3.90 4.95
C GLY A 141 11.02 -3.61 6.44
N GLN A 142 10.90 -2.31 6.75
CA GLN A 142 10.86 -1.81 8.13
C GLN A 142 9.63 -0.96 8.42
N THR A 143 8.76 -0.76 7.44
CA THR A 143 7.63 0.15 7.57
C THR A 143 6.53 -0.45 8.43
N ASP A 144 5.83 0.42 9.15
CA ASP A 144 4.58 0.08 9.82
C ASP A 144 3.53 -0.45 8.84
N SER A 145 3.50 0.10 7.64
CA SER A 145 2.57 -0.23 6.57
C SER A 145 2.68 -1.68 6.11
N GLU A 146 3.90 -2.19 5.93
CA GLU A 146 4.15 -3.59 5.57
C GLU A 146 3.73 -4.53 6.70
N HIS A 147 4.04 -4.17 7.94
CA HIS A 147 3.67 -4.97 9.11
C HIS A 147 2.15 -4.96 9.35
N PHE A 148 1.49 -3.85 9.06
CA PHE A 148 0.05 -3.74 9.09
C PHE A 148 -0.60 -4.65 8.05
N PHE A 149 -0.07 -4.67 6.84
CA PHE A 149 -0.56 -5.56 5.81
C PHE A 149 -0.33 -7.04 6.16
N ALA A 150 0.83 -7.40 6.70
CA ALA A 150 1.08 -8.76 7.21
C ALA A 150 0.06 -9.16 8.29
N LEU A 151 -0.27 -8.25 9.21
CA LEU A 151 -1.26 -8.52 10.25
C LEU A 151 -2.67 -8.70 9.67
N PHE A 152 -3.04 -7.88 8.68
CA PHE A 152 -4.29 -8.06 7.95
C PHE A 152 -4.34 -9.44 7.27
N LEU A 153 -3.30 -9.83 6.55
CA LEU A 153 -3.19 -11.13 5.88
C LEU A 153 -3.28 -12.28 6.90
N HIS A 154 -2.69 -12.11 8.08
CA HIS A 154 -2.76 -13.11 9.13
C HIS A 154 -4.20 -13.35 9.58
N PHE A 155 -4.98 -12.30 9.85
CA PHE A 155 -6.39 -12.45 10.20
C PHE A 155 -7.25 -12.92 9.01
N TRP A 156 -6.91 -12.50 7.79
CA TRP A 156 -7.50 -13.02 6.55
C TRP A 156 -7.24 -14.51 6.34
N GLY A 157 -6.12 -15.06 6.83
CA GLY A 157 -5.82 -16.49 6.73
C GLY A 157 -6.53 -17.36 7.77
N LYS A 158 -7.11 -16.79 8.84
CA LYS A 158 -7.70 -17.56 9.96
C LYS A 158 -8.96 -18.35 9.59
N GLN A 159 -9.65 -17.99 8.52
CA GLN A 159 -10.90 -18.61 8.09
C GLN A 159 -10.96 -18.69 6.57
N LYS A 160 -11.63 -19.71 6.05
CA LYS A 160 -11.98 -19.75 4.62
C LYS A 160 -13.03 -18.68 4.36
N ARG A 161 -12.84 -17.91 3.29
CA ARG A 161 -13.66 -16.75 2.92
C ARG A 161 -14.02 -16.83 1.44
N GLU A 162 -15.11 -16.18 1.06
CA GLU A 162 -15.56 -16.12 -0.34
C GLU A 162 -14.76 -15.10 -1.15
N GLY A 163 -14.07 -14.17 -0.46
CA GLY A 163 -13.22 -13.15 -1.09
C GLY A 163 -13.97 -11.87 -1.42
N THR A 164 -15.04 -11.56 -0.70
CA THR A 164 -15.84 -10.36 -0.93
C THR A 164 -15.19 -9.11 -0.33
N ALA A 165 -15.50 -7.94 -0.90
CA ALA A 165 -15.04 -6.66 -0.36
C ALA A 165 -15.56 -6.40 1.08
N TYR A 166 -16.74 -6.94 1.44
CA TYR A 166 -17.28 -6.82 2.79
C TYR A 166 -16.48 -7.63 3.80
N GLU A 167 -16.14 -8.88 3.47
CA GLU A 167 -15.25 -9.68 4.32
C GLU A 167 -13.88 -9.00 4.48
N MET A 168 -13.34 -8.40 3.42
CA MET A 168 -12.07 -7.65 3.51
C MET A 168 -12.20 -6.44 4.46
N ALA A 169 -13.31 -5.72 4.39
CA ALA A 169 -13.58 -4.59 5.28
C ALA A 169 -13.71 -5.04 6.74
N ASP A 170 -14.38 -6.16 7.00
CA ASP A 170 -14.55 -6.73 8.34
C ASP A 170 -13.19 -7.14 8.94
N VAL A 171 -12.35 -7.83 8.16
CA VAL A 171 -11.00 -8.20 8.60
C VAL A 171 -10.12 -6.97 8.80
N LEU A 172 -10.25 -5.93 7.97
CA LEU A 172 -9.54 -4.67 8.16
C LEU A 172 -9.96 -4.00 9.48
N ASN A 173 -11.25 -3.99 9.80
CA ASN A 173 -11.77 -3.47 11.07
C ASN A 173 -11.28 -4.28 12.27
N GLU A 174 -11.22 -5.61 12.17
CA GLU A 174 -10.61 -6.49 13.17
C GLU A 174 -9.13 -6.13 13.37
N THR A 175 -8.38 -5.97 12.28
CA THR A 175 -6.97 -5.61 12.29
C THR A 175 -6.72 -4.27 12.98
N ILE A 176 -7.51 -3.25 12.66
CA ILE A 176 -7.44 -1.92 13.30
C ILE A 176 -7.78 -2.02 14.78
N SER A 177 -8.83 -2.76 15.13
CA SER A 177 -9.27 -2.96 16.52
C SER A 177 -8.19 -3.66 17.35
N TYR A 178 -7.47 -4.63 16.77
CA TYR A 178 -6.31 -5.25 17.40
C TYR A 178 -5.17 -4.26 17.65
N LEU A 179 -4.84 -3.40 16.67
CA LEU A 179 -3.82 -2.36 16.84
C LEU A 179 -4.19 -1.35 17.93
N VAL A 180 -5.45 -0.93 18.00
CA VAL A 180 -5.96 -0.03 19.04
C VAL A 180 -5.87 -0.69 20.42
N LYS A 181 -6.24 -1.97 20.53
CA LYS A 181 -6.10 -2.76 21.77
C LYS A 181 -4.65 -2.84 22.22
N LEU A 182 -3.72 -3.17 21.33
CA LEU A 182 -2.29 -3.21 21.66
C LEU A 182 -1.77 -1.84 22.10
N SER A 183 -2.20 -0.77 21.43
CA SER A 183 -1.83 0.60 21.79
C SER A 183 -2.29 0.95 23.21
N GLY A 184 -3.53 0.58 23.58
CA GLY A 184 -4.06 0.76 24.92
C GLY A 184 -3.29 -0.03 25.99
N GLN A 185 -2.91 -1.28 25.71
CA GLN A 185 -2.12 -2.11 26.62
C GLN A 185 -0.71 -1.54 26.87
N GLN A 186 -0.11 -0.92 25.86
CA GLN A 186 1.21 -0.28 25.95
C GLN A 186 1.14 1.20 26.37
N LYS A 187 -0.06 1.72 26.67
CA LYS A 187 -0.31 3.13 27.02
C LYS A 187 0.24 4.12 25.98
N ILE A 188 0.18 3.75 24.69
CA ILE A 188 0.62 4.61 23.59
C ILE A 188 -0.44 5.70 23.37
N SER A 189 -0.02 6.97 23.45
CA SER A 189 -0.88 8.14 23.24
C SER A 189 -0.80 8.70 21.81
N GLU A 190 0.13 8.19 20.99
CA GLU A 190 0.27 8.60 19.60
C GLU A 190 -0.97 8.23 18.78
N LYS A 191 -1.37 9.12 17.87
CA LYS A 191 -2.53 8.90 17.01
C LYS A 191 -2.21 7.89 15.91
N GLN A 192 -3.24 7.13 15.54
CA GLN A 192 -3.23 6.23 14.39
C GLN A 192 -3.76 6.99 13.18
N TYR A 193 -2.97 7.15 12.12
CA TYR A 193 -3.42 7.71 10.84
C TYR A 193 -3.49 6.57 9.85
N ILE A 194 -4.70 6.16 9.46
CA ILE A 194 -4.92 4.95 8.66
C ILE A 194 -5.79 5.29 7.46
N ASN A 195 -5.16 5.55 6.30
CA ASN A 195 -5.85 5.60 5.01
C ASN A 195 -5.36 4.44 4.15
N VAL A 196 -6.23 3.48 3.88
CA VAL A 196 -5.86 2.21 3.26
C VAL A 196 -6.66 1.96 2.00
N VAL A 197 -6.02 1.32 1.01
CA VAL A 197 -6.71 0.64 -0.08
C VAL A 197 -6.15 -0.77 -0.21
N LEU A 198 -7.05 -1.74 -0.36
CA LEU A 198 -6.75 -3.16 -0.50
C LEU A 198 -7.59 -3.72 -1.65
N THR A 199 -7.04 -4.66 -2.41
CA THR A 199 -7.77 -5.41 -3.43
C THR A 199 -7.12 -6.77 -3.67
N ASP A 200 -7.91 -7.73 -4.15
CA ASP A 200 -7.44 -9.00 -4.71
C ASP A 200 -7.37 -8.98 -6.25
N GLY A 201 -7.62 -7.80 -6.86
CA GLY A 201 -7.69 -7.59 -8.29
C GLY A 201 -9.07 -7.81 -8.91
N LYS A 202 -10.02 -8.38 -8.17
CA LYS A 202 -11.38 -8.66 -8.65
C LYS A 202 -12.33 -7.51 -8.31
N ARG A 203 -13.48 -7.51 -8.99
CA ARG A 203 -14.51 -6.48 -8.89
C ARG A 203 -15.69 -6.94 -8.05
#